data_AF-A0A7J4TV58-F1
#
_entry.id   AF-A0A7J4TV58-F1
#
_cell.length_a   1.000
_cell.length_b   1.000
_cell.length_c   1.000
_cell.angle_alpha   90.00
_cell.angle_beta   90.00
_cell.angle_gamma   90.00
#
_symmetry.space_group_name_H-M   'P 1'
#
loop_
_entity.id
_entity.type
_entity.pdbx_description
1 polymer ?
#
loop_
_entity_poly.entity_id
_entity_poly.type
_entity_poly.pdbx_seq_one_letter_code
_entity_poly.pdbx_strand_id
1 'polypeptide(L)'
;NPLIGSTVKEIGDTFSSLPPIVAIQTNGHSAKLDVIDHEIEIKDRVAFAITSLDQFRVVSSALGIPLDPIPEHPRTLVFGATSFGSEVASHYLSTGADVVVIEPDLDLANQLVGSKVGSSKRLDVIHGDPQDEELLKEIGIEGFDVAVASMDDDNRNIAMAMQASDKGIPRSGLLLKDMALVEAVKRIGLTRPVSQRQITITSILRAIHFGDLGDFSVPTSLNDIVIVLFHIIEEHPFVGSTVQSASNRLKGTMPLIFRESEEGVRSIVTAADTIIAEGDTVAMILKQEHLSLADEING
;
A
#
# COMPACT_ATOMS: atom_id res chain seq x y z
N ASN A 1 17.96 -11.51 8.62
CA ASN A 1 16.50 -11.68 8.51
C ASN A 1 16.18 -13.09 9.00
N PRO A 2 15.37 -13.25 10.05
CA PRO A 2 15.07 -14.53 10.69
C PRO A 2 14.30 -15.53 9.81
N LEU A 3 13.73 -15.08 8.69
CA LEU A 3 12.97 -15.95 7.79
C LEU A 3 13.86 -16.75 6.82
N ILE A 4 15.11 -16.32 6.60
CA ILE A 4 16.01 -16.96 5.63
C ILE A 4 16.46 -18.32 6.15
N GLY A 5 16.34 -19.35 5.32
CA GLY A 5 16.72 -20.73 5.66
C GLY A 5 15.66 -21.49 6.45
N SER A 6 14.45 -20.94 6.60
CA SER A 6 13.29 -21.63 7.14
C SER A 6 12.27 -21.89 6.03
N THR A 7 11.53 -22.99 6.16
CA THR A 7 10.39 -23.28 5.28
C THR A 7 9.20 -22.39 5.63
N VAL A 8 8.32 -22.12 4.66
CA VAL A 8 7.08 -21.35 4.91
C VAL A 8 6.24 -21.99 6.01
N LYS A 9 6.18 -23.32 6.06
CA LYS A 9 5.51 -24.07 7.11
C LYS A 9 6.08 -23.78 8.50
N GLU A 10 7.39 -23.89 8.66
CA GLU A 10 8.06 -23.60 9.94
C GLU A 10 7.85 -22.15 10.38
N ILE A 11 7.83 -21.21 9.43
CA ILE A 11 7.55 -19.80 9.70
C ILE A 11 6.12 -19.62 10.21
N GLY A 12 5.13 -20.26 9.58
CA GLY A 12 3.74 -20.21 10.02
C GLY A 12 3.54 -20.80 11.42
N ASP A 13 4.23 -21.89 11.73
CA ASP A 13 4.17 -22.54 13.05
C ASP A 13 4.88 -21.71 14.15
N THR A 14 5.99 -21.04 13.79
CA THR A 14 6.82 -20.28 14.73
C THR A 14 6.29 -18.87 14.99
N PHE A 15 5.76 -18.21 13.94
CA PHE A 15 5.32 -16.83 13.98
C PHE A 15 3.82 -16.73 13.69
N SER A 16 3.00 -17.13 14.66
CA SER A 16 1.53 -17.14 14.53
C SER A 16 0.89 -15.77 14.24
N SER A 17 1.59 -14.67 14.55
CA SER A 17 1.16 -13.30 14.21
C SER A 17 1.52 -12.89 12.79
N LEU A 18 2.39 -13.65 12.10
CA LEU A 18 2.81 -13.35 10.74
C LEU A 18 1.68 -13.72 9.78
N PRO A 19 1.26 -12.81 8.91
CA PRO A 19 0.30 -13.13 7.85
C PRO A 19 0.82 -14.24 6.93
N PRO A 20 -0.06 -15.02 6.28
CA PRO A 20 0.36 -16.14 5.45
C PRO A 20 1.10 -15.66 4.21
N ILE A 21 2.14 -16.42 3.84
CA ILE A 21 2.87 -16.27 2.58
C ILE A 21 2.08 -17.00 1.49
N VAL A 22 1.75 -16.28 0.42
CA VAL A 22 0.87 -16.78 -0.65
C VAL A 22 1.58 -17.03 -1.96
N ALA A 23 2.75 -16.39 -2.16
CA ALA A 23 3.56 -16.61 -3.34
C ALA A 23 5.03 -16.28 -3.07
N ILE A 24 5.92 -16.99 -3.76
CA ILE A 24 7.37 -16.73 -3.74
C ILE A 24 7.90 -16.69 -5.17
N GLN A 25 8.70 -15.69 -5.48
CA GLN A 25 9.45 -15.59 -6.73
C GLN A 25 10.96 -15.62 -6.46
N THR A 26 11.64 -16.62 -7.02
CA THR A 26 13.08 -16.82 -6.87
C THR A 26 13.82 -16.39 -8.14
N ASN A 27 14.82 -15.51 -8.00
CA ASN A 27 15.73 -15.11 -9.08
C ASN A 27 15.04 -14.66 -10.39
N GLY A 28 13.87 -14.01 -10.30
CA GLY A 28 13.14 -13.49 -11.46
C GLY A 28 12.43 -14.55 -12.32
N HIS A 29 12.37 -15.80 -11.86
CA HIS A 29 11.55 -16.84 -12.50
C HIS A 29 10.05 -16.63 -12.25
N SER A 30 9.20 -17.44 -12.88
CA SER A 30 7.76 -17.44 -12.61
C SER A 30 7.50 -17.70 -11.11
N ALA A 31 6.58 -16.95 -10.52
CA ALA A 31 6.23 -17.10 -9.12
C ALA A 31 5.60 -18.47 -8.83
N LYS A 32 5.88 -19.02 -7.65
CA LYS A 32 5.30 -20.26 -7.12
C LYS A 32 4.18 -19.94 -6.13
N LEU A 33 3.10 -20.72 -6.17
CA LEU A 33 1.96 -20.62 -5.25
C LEU A 33 1.93 -21.74 -4.21
N ASP A 34 2.41 -22.93 -4.59
CA ASP A 34 2.68 -24.01 -3.64
C ASP A 34 4.03 -23.75 -2.96
N VAL A 35 3.96 -23.06 -1.82
CA VAL A 35 5.13 -22.51 -1.12
C VAL A 35 5.34 -23.11 0.26
N ILE A 36 4.44 -23.97 0.75
CA ILE A 36 4.45 -24.48 2.14
C ILE A 36 5.80 -25.11 2.50
N ASP A 37 6.35 -25.91 1.59
CA ASP A 37 7.63 -26.60 1.78
C ASP A 37 8.83 -25.83 1.17
N HIS A 38 8.61 -24.63 0.63
CA HIS A 38 9.70 -23.81 0.05
C HIS A 38 10.52 -23.16 1.16
N GLU A 39 11.84 -23.37 1.11
CA GLU A 39 12.81 -22.72 2.00
C GLU A 39 13.14 -21.32 1.47
N ILE A 40 12.99 -20.30 2.32
CA ILE A 40 13.20 -18.91 1.88
C ILE A 40 14.68 -18.62 1.69
N GLU A 41 15.05 -18.19 0.48
CA GLU A 41 16.41 -17.86 0.10
C GLU A 41 16.67 -16.34 0.00
N ILE A 42 17.95 -15.96 0.01
CA ILE A 42 18.36 -14.58 -0.26
C ILE A 42 17.97 -14.20 -1.69
N LYS A 43 17.32 -13.04 -1.85
CA LYS A 43 16.72 -12.50 -3.10
C LYS A 43 15.36 -13.08 -3.49
N ASP A 44 14.77 -13.96 -2.68
CA ASP A 44 13.37 -14.31 -2.86
C ASP A 44 12.49 -13.07 -2.67
N ARG A 45 11.54 -12.90 -3.59
CA ARG A 45 10.42 -11.98 -3.44
C ARG A 45 9.25 -12.73 -2.83
N VAL A 46 8.85 -12.33 -1.64
CA VAL A 46 7.81 -13.00 -0.85
C VAL A 46 6.56 -12.13 -0.83
N ALA A 47 5.41 -12.69 -1.20
CA ALA A 47 4.11 -12.02 -1.08
C ALA A 47 3.34 -12.55 0.14
N PHE A 48 2.83 -11.61 0.93
CA PHE A 48 2.00 -11.84 2.10
C PHE A 48 0.56 -11.44 1.81
N ALA A 49 -0.42 -12.21 2.28
CA ALA A 49 -1.82 -11.77 2.29
C ALA A 49 -2.11 -11.03 3.61
N ILE A 50 -2.31 -9.72 3.53
CA ILE A 50 -2.59 -8.86 4.68
C ILE A 50 -3.96 -8.20 4.54
N THR A 51 -4.62 -7.96 5.66
CA THR A 51 -5.94 -7.32 5.77
C THR A 51 -5.93 -6.04 6.59
N SER A 52 -4.78 -5.66 7.18
CA SER A 52 -4.64 -4.46 8.01
C SER A 52 -3.23 -3.86 8.00
N LEU A 53 -3.11 -2.57 8.35
CA LEU A 53 -1.82 -1.89 8.54
C LEU A 53 -1.02 -2.45 9.72
N ASP A 54 -1.67 -2.99 10.75
CA ASP A 54 -1.00 -3.67 11.86
C ASP A 54 -0.21 -4.88 11.38
N GLN A 55 -0.82 -5.69 10.52
CA GLN A 55 -0.15 -6.84 9.91
C GLN A 55 1.04 -6.42 9.04
N PHE A 56 0.96 -5.28 8.34
CA PHE A 56 2.09 -4.75 7.58
C PHE A 56 3.29 -4.42 8.47
N ARG A 57 3.06 -3.85 9.67
CA ARG A 57 4.12 -3.61 10.66
C ARG A 57 4.77 -4.90 11.13
N VAL A 58 3.97 -5.92 11.41
CA VAL A 58 4.46 -7.26 11.81
C VAL A 58 5.34 -7.86 10.71
N VAL A 59 4.88 -7.84 9.44
CA VAL A 59 5.66 -8.32 8.29
C VAL A 59 6.97 -7.55 8.13
N SER A 60 6.93 -6.21 8.20
CA SER A 60 8.12 -5.38 8.05
C SER A 60 9.16 -5.68 9.14
N SER A 61 8.71 -5.79 10.39
CA SER A 61 9.55 -6.14 11.53
C SER A 61 10.18 -7.54 11.37
N ALA A 62 9.37 -8.54 10.98
CA ALA A 62 9.86 -9.90 10.73
C ALA A 62 10.89 -9.95 9.60
N LEU A 63 10.72 -9.14 8.55
CA LEU A 63 11.68 -9.04 7.46
C LEU A 63 12.95 -8.24 7.83
N GLY A 64 12.98 -7.64 9.02
CA GLY A 64 14.04 -6.72 9.43
C GLY A 64 14.09 -5.46 8.56
N ILE A 65 12.97 -5.08 7.96
CA ILE A 65 12.82 -3.81 7.24
C ILE A 65 12.55 -2.77 8.33
N PRO A 66 13.50 -1.86 8.61
CA PRO A 66 13.29 -0.84 9.62
C PRO A 66 12.13 0.05 9.17
N LEU A 67 11.02 -0.05 9.89
CA LEU A 67 10.06 1.04 9.93
C LEU A 67 10.60 1.99 10.99
N ASP A 68 11.30 3.03 10.55
CA ASP A 68 11.64 4.10 11.48
C ASP A 68 10.34 4.52 12.17
N PRO A 69 10.24 4.51 13.50
CA PRO A 69 9.01 4.89 14.19
C PRO A 69 8.76 6.38 13.93
N ILE A 70 7.55 6.69 13.47
CA ILE A 70 7.09 8.09 13.38
C ILE A 70 6.79 8.52 14.81
N PRO A 71 7.23 9.71 15.25
CA PRO A 71 6.81 10.25 16.54
C PRO A 71 5.28 10.23 16.67
N GLU A 72 4.76 10.10 17.89
CA GLU A 72 3.30 10.09 18.13
C GLU A 72 2.62 11.37 17.60
N HIS A 73 3.34 12.49 17.66
CA HIS A 73 2.96 13.77 17.08
C HIS A 73 4.10 14.29 16.20
N PRO A 74 4.14 13.89 14.92
CA PRO A 74 5.20 14.34 14.02
C PRO A 74 4.99 15.81 13.62
N ARG A 75 6.07 16.52 13.32
CA ARG A 75 6.01 17.77 12.56
C ARG A 75 6.08 17.45 11.07
N THR A 76 5.03 17.82 10.34
CA THR A 76 4.89 17.52 8.91
C THR A 76 4.94 18.80 8.08
N LEU A 77 5.84 18.84 7.10
CA LEU A 77 5.93 19.89 6.10
C LEU A 77 5.26 19.43 4.80
N VAL A 78 4.37 20.23 4.24
CA VAL A 78 3.75 19.96 2.95
C VAL A 78 4.08 21.12 2.00
N PHE A 79 4.68 20.79 0.86
CA PHE A 79 4.91 21.75 -0.22
C PHE A 79 3.75 21.66 -1.21
N GLY A 80 2.99 22.74 -1.32
CA GLY A 80 1.81 22.85 -2.16
C GLY A 80 0.49 22.54 -1.42
N ALA A 81 -0.43 23.49 -1.42
CA ALA A 81 -1.81 23.40 -0.95
C ALA A 81 -2.76 22.88 -2.04
N THR A 82 -2.28 21.99 -2.91
CA THR A 82 -3.13 21.31 -3.91
C THR A 82 -4.22 20.48 -3.20
N SER A 83 -5.17 19.91 -3.95
CA SER A 83 -6.17 19.00 -3.37
C SER A 83 -5.52 17.84 -2.60
N PHE A 84 -4.47 17.24 -3.17
CA PHE A 84 -3.69 16.19 -2.51
C PHE A 84 -2.92 16.73 -1.29
N GLY A 85 -2.25 17.89 -1.40
CA GLY A 85 -1.55 18.50 -0.27
C GLY A 85 -2.49 18.81 0.90
N SER A 86 -3.70 19.27 0.59
CA SER A 86 -4.77 19.53 1.57
C SER A 86 -5.26 18.25 2.26
N GLU A 87 -5.40 17.15 1.52
CA GLU A 87 -5.74 15.84 2.08
C GLU A 87 -4.63 15.27 2.97
N VAL A 88 -3.37 15.40 2.53
CA VAL A 88 -2.19 15.02 3.33
C VAL A 88 -2.15 15.83 4.63
N ALA A 89 -2.34 17.14 4.56
CA ALA A 89 -2.40 18.00 5.74
C ALA A 89 -3.54 17.57 6.68
N SER A 90 -4.74 17.35 6.16
CA SER A 90 -5.89 16.86 6.92
C SER A 90 -5.62 15.53 7.63
N HIS A 91 -5.00 14.58 6.92
CA HIS A 91 -4.64 13.27 7.47
C HIS A 91 -3.71 13.41 8.67
N TYR A 92 -2.59 14.13 8.54
CA TYR A 92 -1.65 14.31 9.64
C TYR A 92 -2.24 15.13 10.80
N LEU A 93 -3.06 16.14 10.53
CA LEU A 93 -3.76 16.88 11.58
C LEU A 93 -4.69 15.97 12.40
N SER A 94 -5.35 15.00 11.74
CA SER A 94 -6.24 14.03 12.39
C SER A 94 -5.51 13.06 13.33
N THR A 95 -4.21 12.82 13.11
CA THR A 95 -3.36 12.01 14.01
C THR A 95 -2.73 12.84 15.13
N GLY A 96 -3.00 14.15 15.19
CA GLY A 96 -2.47 15.06 16.20
C GLY A 96 -1.13 15.70 15.83
N ALA A 97 -0.66 15.55 14.59
CA ALA A 97 0.55 16.20 14.09
C ALA A 97 0.43 17.73 14.01
N ASP A 98 1.57 18.41 14.05
CA ASP A 98 1.69 19.81 13.65
C ASP A 98 2.06 19.87 12.15
N VAL A 99 1.30 20.64 11.38
CA VAL A 99 1.42 20.69 9.93
C VAL A 99 1.73 22.11 9.47
N VAL A 100 2.77 22.26 8.66
CA VAL A 100 3.09 23.50 7.96
C VAL A 100 2.92 23.26 6.47
N VAL A 101 2.15 24.11 5.79
CA VAL A 101 1.96 24.08 4.33
C VAL A 101 2.59 25.31 3.72
N ILE A 102 3.51 25.13 2.76
CA ILE A 102 4.07 26.23 1.96
C ILE A 102 3.45 26.19 0.58
N GLU A 103 2.76 27.26 0.19
CA GLU A 103 2.09 27.37 -1.10
C GLU A 103 2.46 28.68 -1.81
N PRO A 104 3.06 28.63 -3.01
CA PRO A 104 3.35 29.81 -3.84
C PRO A 104 2.13 30.57 -4.36
N ASP A 105 1.01 29.89 -4.60
CA ASP A 105 -0.21 30.48 -5.12
C ASP A 105 -1.09 30.99 -3.97
N LEU A 106 -1.27 32.31 -3.90
CA LEU A 106 -2.04 32.97 -2.84
C LEU A 106 -3.50 32.48 -2.79
N ASP A 107 -4.11 32.17 -3.93
CA ASP A 107 -5.51 31.73 -3.98
C ASP A 107 -5.65 30.32 -3.42
N LEU A 108 -4.74 29.39 -3.75
CA LEU A 108 -4.71 28.05 -3.16
C LEU A 108 -4.42 28.10 -1.66
N ALA A 109 -3.49 28.94 -1.22
CA ALA A 109 -3.20 29.14 0.20
C ALA A 109 -4.45 29.62 0.96
N ASN A 110 -5.15 30.63 0.42
CA ASN A 110 -6.39 31.15 1.00
C ASN A 110 -7.53 30.11 0.99
N GLN A 111 -7.63 29.29 -0.06
CA GLN A 111 -8.61 28.20 -0.12
C GLN A 111 -8.39 27.17 0.99
N LEU A 112 -7.15 26.78 1.24
CA LEU A 112 -6.82 25.85 2.32
C LEU A 112 -7.17 26.44 3.69
N VAL A 113 -6.82 27.72 3.94
CA VAL A 113 -7.17 28.44 5.18
C VAL A 113 -8.69 28.55 5.35
N GLY A 114 -9.43 28.81 4.27
CA GLY A 114 -10.89 28.88 4.29
C GLY A 114 -11.61 27.52 4.37
N SER A 115 -10.87 26.42 4.29
CA SER A 115 -11.42 25.06 4.31
C SER A 115 -11.70 24.56 5.74
N LYS A 116 -12.34 23.38 5.85
CA LYS A 116 -12.50 22.69 7.14
C LYS A 116 -11.14 22.39 7.81
N VAL A 117 -10.11 22.12 7.01
CA VAL A 117 -8.75 21.81 7.49
C VAL A 117 -8.12 23.06 8.12
N GLY A 118 -8.38 24.23 7.54
CA GLY A 118 -7.91 25.55 7.99
C GLY A 118 -8.35 25.96 9.40
N SER A 119 -9.39 25.32 9.95
CA SER A 119 -9.84 25.59 11.33
C SER A 119 -8.95 24.94 12.41
N SER A 120 -7.99 24.10 12.02
CA SER A 120 -7.08 23.46 12.95
C SER A 120 -6.05 24.45 13.51
N LYS A 121 -5.87 24.44 14.84
CA LYS A 121 -4.82 25.24 15.52
C LYS A 121 -3.39 24.72 15.31
N ARG A 122 -3.26 23.51 14.74
CA ARG A 122 -1.99 22.85 14.44
C ARG A 122 -1.60 22.99 12.97
N LEU A 123 -2.32 23.81 12.21
CA LEU A 123 -2.01 24.10 10.82
C LEU A 123 -1.48 25.52 10.69
N ASP A 124 -0.28 25.65 10.14
CA ASP A 124 0.23 26.91 9.63
C ASP A 124 0.28 26.85 8.10
N VAL A 125 -0.31 27.86 7.43
CA VAL A 125 -0.25 27.99 5.98
C VAL A 125 0.58 29.22 5.65
N ILE A 126 1.64 29.02 4.88
CA ILE A 126 2.59 30.06 4.51
C ILE A 126 2.51 30.27 3.00
N HIS A 127 2.16 31.48 2.61
CA HIS A 127 2.25 31.90 1.22
C HIS A 127 3.69 32.32 0.91
N GLY A 128 4.38 31.54 0.08
CA GLY A 128 5.78 31.76 -0.25
C GLY A 128 6.34 30.72 -1.22
N ASP A 129 7.52 31.00 -1.79
CA ASP A 129 8.19 30.03 -2.65
C ASP A 129 8.93 29.00 -1.78
N PRO A 130 8.60 27.70 -1.86
CA PRO A 130 9.31 26.68 -1.11
C PRO A 130 10.78 26.54 -1.52
N GLN A 131 11.21 27.13 -2.64
CA GLN A 131 12.63 27.19 -3.03
C GLN A 131 13.41 28.29 -2.28
N ASP A 132 12.74 29.17 -1.55
CA ASP A 132 13.38 30.23 -0.76
C ASP A 132 14.05 29.64 0.48
N GLU A 133 15.39 29.62 0.49
CA GLU A 133 16.17 29.08 1.61
C GLU A 133 16.01 29.89 2.90
N GLU A 134 15.79 31.21 2.82
CA GLU A 134 15.57 32.03 4.01
C GLU A 134 14.25 31.64 4.66
N LEU A 135 13.19 31.46 3.85
CA LEU A 135 11.90 30.97 4.32
C LEU A 135 12.03 29.60 5.01
N LEU A 136 12.70 28.63 4.36
CA LEU A 136 12.88 27.28 4.92
C LEU A 136 13.69 27.29 6.23
N LYS A 137 14.62 28.23 6.36
CA LYS A 137 15.41 28.43 7.57
C LYS A 137 14.58 29.05 8.69
N GLU A 138 13.74 30.04 8.38
CA GLU A 138 12.84 30.69 9.35
C GLU A 138 11.84 29.72 9.97
N ILE A 139 11.29 28.79 9.19
CA ILE A 139 10.36 27.76 9.71
C ILE A 139 11.08 26.61 10.44
N GLY A 140 12.42 26.58 10.38
CA GLY A 140 13.23 25.52 10.96
C GLY A 140 13.02 24.17 10.28
N ILE A 141 13.27 24.10 8.96
CA ILE A 141 13.07 22.89 8.14
C ILE A 141 13.73 21.62 8.72
N GLU A 142 14.88 21.75 9.39
CA GLU A 142 15.61 20.64 10.01
C GLU A 142 14.83 19.97 11.16
N GLY A 143 13.85 20.66 11.74
CA GLY A 143 13.03 20.18 12.85
C GLY A 143 11.74 19.48 12.44
N PHE A 144 11.60 19.09 11.17
CA PHE A 144 10.46 18.33 10.67
C PHE A 144 10.78 16.83 10.56
N ASP A 145 9.78 15.99 10.83
CA ASP A 145 9.89 14.53 10.78
C ASP A 145 9.49 13.96 9.42
N VAL A 146 8.58 14.67 8.74
CA VAL A 146 7.98 14.28 7.47
C VAL A 146 7.93 15.50 6.55
N ALA A 147 8.27 15.31 5.28
CA ALA A 147 8.05 16.29 4.22
C ALA A 147 7.35 15.64 3.02
N VAL A 148 6.32 16.29 2.49
CA VAL A 148 5.59 15.84 1.30
C VAL A 148 5.55 16.93 0.26
N ALA A 149 6.11 16.67 -0.93
CA ALA A 149 6.03 17.59 -2.05
C ALA A 149 4.88 17.22 -3.00
N SER A 150 3.88 18.08 -3.11
CA SER A 150 2.64 17.83 -3.84
C SER A 150 2.14 19.03 -4.62
N MET A 151 3.05 19.87 -5.13
CA MET A 151 2.73 20.95 -6.06
C MET A 151 2.37 20.39 -7.44
N ASP A 152 1.91 21.27 -8.34
CA ASP A 152 1.50 20.87 -9.68
C ASP A 152 2.65 20.50 -10.64
N ASP A 153 3.87 20.97 -10.35
CA ASP A 153 5.08 20.75 -11.15
C ASP A 153 5.95 19.63 -10.54
N ASP A 154 6.08 18.54 -11.29
CA ASP A 154 6.89 17.38 -10.93
C ASP A 154 8.36 17.75 -10.65
N ASN A 155 8.96 18.67 -11.41
CA ASN A 155 10.35 19.07 -11.21
C ASN A 155 10.53 19.81 -9.88
N ARG A 156 9.56 20.65 -9.51
CA ARG A 156 9.55 21.33 -8.21
C ARG A 156 9.36 20.30 -7.09
N ASN A 157 8.49 19.31 -7.27
CA ASN A 157 8.30 18.25 -6.28
C ASN A 157 9.58 17.44 -6.05
N ILE A 158 10.31 17.10 -7.11
CA ILE A 158 11.61 16.44 -7.02
C ILE A 158 12.60 17.32 -6.25
N ALA A 159 12.75 18.58 -6.65
CA ALA A 159 13.68 19.51 -6.01
C ALA A 159 13.40 19.66 -4.51
N MET A 160 12.13 19.84 -4.11
CA MET A 160 11.75 20.01 -2.71
C MET A 160 11.92 18.74 -1.89
N ALA A 161 11.60 17.57 -2.44
CA ALA A 161 11.83 16.30 -1.75
C ALA A 161 13.32 16.00 -1.56
N MET A 162 14.16 16.35 -2.54
CA MET A 162 15.62 16.29 -2.42
C MET A 162 16.12 17.26 -1.36
N GLN A 163 15.67 18.51 -1.37
CA GLN A 163 16.07 19.53 -0.40
C GLN A 163 15.67 19.15 1.02
N ALA A 164 14.45 18.67 1.23
CA ALA A 164 13.99 18.12 2.50
C ALA A 164 14.91 16.99 3.01
N SER A 165 15.28 16.06 2.12
CA SER A 165 16.19 14.96 2.46
C SER A 165 17.60 15.47 2.80
N ASP A 166 18.11 16.46 2.06
CA ASP A 166 19.42 17.08 2.30
C ASP A 166 19.48 17.82 3.64
N LYS A 167 18.38 18.47 4.03
CA LYS A 167 18.20 19.10 5.35
C LYS A 167 17.97 18.11 6.50
N GLY A 168 18.05 16.81 6.23
CA GLY A 168 18.01 15.77 7.27
C GLY A 168 16.61 15.36 7.71
N ILE A 169 15.55 15.75 6.99
CA ILE A 169 14.19 15.27 7.29
C ILE A 169 14.16 13.75 7.08
N PRO A 170 13.83 12.94 8.12
CA PRO A 170 13.93 11.48 8.04
C PRO A 170 13.06 10.85 6.95
N ARG A 171 11.93 11.49 6.63
CA ARG A 171 10.95 10.96 5.66
C ARG A 171 10.52 12.05 4.69
N SER A 172 11.08 12.03 3.49
CA SER A 172 10.54 12.80 2.36
C SER A 172 9.74 11.91 1.41
N GLY A 173 8.64 12.44 0.91
CA GLY A 173 7.80 11.84 -0.13
C GLY A 173 7.41 12.89 -1.17
N LEU A 174 7.02 12.43 -2.36
CA LEU A 174 6.62 13.33 -3.44
C LEU A 174 5.56 12.70 -4.33
N LEU A 175 4.63 13.53 -4.81
CA LEU A 175 3.66 13.17 -5.83
C LEU A 175 4.20 13.55 -7.22
N LEU A 176 4.19 12.60 -8.15
CA LEU A 176 4.60 12.79 -9.53
C LEU A 176 3.50 12.35 -10.50
N LYS A 177 3.32 13.10 -11.57
CA LYS A 177 2.41 12.78 -12.68
C LYS A 177 3.13 11.96 -13.76
N ASP A 178 4.39 12.27 -14.03
CA ASP A 178 5.21 11.60 -15.05
C ASP A 178 5.88 10.31 -14.52
N MET A 179 5.50 9.18 -15.10
CA MET A 179 6.07 7.87 -14.81
C MET A 179 7.57 7.78 -15.14
N ALA A 180 8.06 8.49 -16.15
CA ALA A 180 9.48 8.49 -16.48
C ALA A 180 10.31 9.14 -15.36
N LEU A 181 9.79 10.21 -14.77
CA LEU A 181 10.39 10.87 -13.62
C LEU A 181 10.35 9.99 -12.36
N VAL A 182 9.25 9.27 -12.12
CA VAL A 182 9.15 8.32 -10.99
C VAL A 182 10.29 7.30 -11.01
N GLU A 183 10.57 6.70 -12.17
CA GLU A 183 11.65 5.72 -12.31
C GLU A 183 13.04 6.35 -12.21
N ALA A 184 13.23 7.57 -12.72
CA ALA A 184 14.49 8.30 -12.58
C ALA A 184 14.79 8.65 -11.11
N VAL A 185 13.78 9.12 -10.38
CA VAL A 185 13.86 9.54 -8.97
C VAL A 185 14.21 8.37 -8.06
N LYS A 186 13.62 7.19 -8.31
CA LYS A 186 13.99 5.95 -7.58
C LYS A 186 15.47 5.58 -7.77
N ARG A 187 16.02 5.77 -8.97
CA ARG A 187 17.43 5.44 -9.27
C ARG A 187 18.42 6.34 -8.56
N ILE A 188 18.07 7.60 -8.31
CA ILE A 188 18.93 8.57 -7.63
C ILE A 188 18.78 8.53 -6.09
N GLY A 189 18.01 7.57 -5.56
CA GLY A 189 17.94 7.30 -4.11
C GLY A 189 16.80 7.97 -3.36
N LEU A 190 15.92 8.72 -4.04
CA LEU A 190 14.66 9.15 -3.44
C LEU A 190 13.71 7.95 -3.34
N THR A 191 13.43 7.52 -2.12
CA THR A 191 12.84 6.20 -1.85
C THR A 191 11.31 6.16 -1.97
N ARG A 192 10.62 7.31 -1.91
CA ARG A 192 9.16 7.36 -1.76
C ARG A 192 8.42 8.25 -2.79
N PRO A 193 8.70 8.14 -4.11
CA PRO A 193 7.87 8.78 -5.11
C PRO A 193 6.54 8.03 -5.27
N VAL A 194 5.46 8.79 -5.32
CA VAL A 194 4.10 8.30 -5.56
C VAL A 194 3.66 8.75 -6.95
N SER A 195 3.27 7.81 -7.80
CA SER A 195 2.73 8.13 -9.13
C SER A 195 1.22 8.36 -9.04
N GLN A 196 0.77 9.58 -9.33
CA GLN A 196 -0.65 9.90 -9.42
C GLN A 196 -1.31 9.06 -10.52
N ARG A 197 -0.66 8.95 -11.68
CA ARG A 197 -1.19 8.20 -12.83
C ARG A 197 -1.35 6.71 -12.50
N GLN A 198 -0.37 6.11 -11.82
CA GLN A 198 -0.45 4.70 -11.45
C GLN A 198 -1.56 4.48 -10.41
N ILE A 199 -1.69 5.35 -9.41
CA ILE A 199 -2.80 5.28 -8.44
C ILE A 199 -4.14 5.36 -9.17
N THR A 200 -4.33 6.32 -10.07
CA THR A 200 -5.60 6.45 -10.81
C THR A 200 -5.93 5.20 -11.62
N ILE A 201 -4.95 4.63 -12.31
CA ILE A 201 -5.13 3.38 -13.06
C ILE A 201 -5.51 2.25 -12.10
N THR A 202 -4.79 2.08 -11.00
CA THR A 202 -5.07 1.06 -9.99
C THR A 202 -6.46 1.25 -9.37
N SER A 203 -6.89 2.47 -9.07
CA SER A 203 -8.21 2.77 -8.52
C SER A 203 -9.34 2.47 -9.51
N ILE A 204 -9.17 2.80 -10.79
CA ILE A 204 -10.17 2.46 -11.83
C ILE A 204 -10.24 0.95 -12.03
N LEU A 205 -9.09 0.29 -12.18
CA LEU A 205 -9.05 -1.17 -12.31
C LEU A 205 -9.66 -1.84 -11.08
N ARG A 206 -9.39 -1.32 -9.88
CA ARG A 206 -10.02 -1.80 -8.65
C ARG A 206 -11.54 -1.61 -8.67
N ALA A 207 -12.04 -0.44 -9.02
CA ALA A 207 -13.47 -0.20 -9.08
C ALA A 207 -14.17 -1.13 -10.08
N ILE A 208 -13.53 -1.43 -11.20
CA ILE A 208 -14.05 -2.35 -12.23
C ILE A 208 -13.98 -3.82 -11.76
N HIS A 209 -12.87 -4.25 -11.16
CA HIS A 209 -12.61 -5.66 -10.86
C HIS A 209 -13.03 -6.11 -9.46
N PHE A 210 -13.08 -5.20 -8.49
CA PHE A 210 -13.20 -5.52 -7.06
C PHE A 210 -14.35 -4.78 -6.35
N GLY A 211 -14.96 -3.76 -6.97
CA GLY A 211 -16.09 -3.03 -6.38
C GLY A 211 -15.81 -2.54 -4.95
N ASP A 212 -16.76 -2.81 -4.03
CA ASP A 212 -16.72 -2.36 -2.63
C ASP A 212 -16.07 -3.37 -1.67
N LEU A 213 -15.40 -4.40 -2.18
CA LEU A 213 -14.81 -5.49 -1.37
C LEU A 213 -13.57 -5.10 -0.56
N GLY A 214 -13.19 -3.81 -0.59
CA GLY A 214 -12.07 -3.25 0.17
C GLY A 214 -10.82 -2.95 -0.64
N ASP A 215 -9.73 -2.62 0.06
CA ASP A 215 -8.47 -2.18 -0.54
C ASP A 215 -7.67 -3.37 -1.11
N PHE A 216 -8.01 -3.76 -2.34
CA PHE A 216 -7.30 -4.81 -3.07
C PHE A 216 -6.23 -4.26 -4.00
N SER A 217 -5.05 -4.87 -3.96
CA SER A 217 -3.95 -4.57 -4.88
C SER A 217 -3.29 -5.85 -5.33
N VAL A 218 -3.14 -6.02 -6.65
CA VAL A 218 -2.31 -7.08 -7.21
C VAL A 218 -0.85 -6.59 -7.13
N PRO A 219 0.06 -7.33 -6.47
CA PRO A 219 1.46 -6.94 -6.42
C PRO A 219 2.01 -6.85 -7.84
N THR A 220 2.30 -5.63 -8.32
CA THR A 220 2.80 -5.37 -9.68
C THR A 220 4.19 -5.95 -9.92
N SER A 221 4.83 -6.48 -8.86
CA SER A 221 6.17 -7.04 -8.86
C SER A 221 6.25 -8.54 -9.15
N LEU A 222 5.12 -9.26 -9.13
CA LEU A 222 5.07 -10.69 -9.41
C LEU A 222 4.44 -10.93 -10.79
N ASN A 223 5.30 -11.11 -11.79
CA ASN A 223 4.87 -11.48 -13.13
C ASN A 223 4.22 -12.88 -13.09
N ASP A 224 3.21 -13.10 -13.94
CA ASP A 224 2.51 -14.38 -14.16
C ASP A 224 1.48 -14.81 -13.10
N ILE A 225 1.19 -13.98 -12.09
CA ILE A 225 0.11 -14.23 -11.12
C ILE A 225 -1.10 -13.35 -11.44
N VAL A 226 -2.29 -13.92 -11.32
CA VAL A 226 -3.58 -13.25 -11.44
C VAL A 226 -4.37 -13.46 -10.16
N ILE A 227 -5.08 -12.42 -9.74
CA ILE A 227 -6.07 -12.50 -8.65
C ILE A 227 -7.46 -12.50 -9.29
N VAL A 228 -8.26 -13.52 -8.98
CA VAL A 228 -9.67 -13.64 -9.39
C VAL A 228 -10.52 -13.63 -8.14
N LEU A 229 -11.61 -12.86 -8.17
CA LEU A 229 -12.62 -12.89 -7.11
C LEU A 229 -13.80 -13.75 -7.56
N PHE A 230 -14.17 -14.71 -6.73
CA PHE A 230 -15.36 -15.54 -6.92
C PHE A 230 -16.46 -15.06 -5.99
N HIS A 231 -17.57 -14.59 -6.54
CA HIS A 231 -18.78 -14.34 -5.77
C HIS A 231 -19.56 -15.64 -5.65
N ILE A 232 -19.65 -16.15 -4.43
CA ILE A 232 -20.25 -17.46 -4.14
C ILE A 232 -21.75 -17.29 -3.98
N ILE A 233 -22.49 -17.54 -5.06
CA ILE A 233 -23.95 -17.62 -5.06
C ILE A 233 -24.42 -19.04 -4.66
N GLU A 234 -25.71 -19.22 -4.38
CA GLU A 234 -26.30 -20.48 -3.89
C GLU A 234 -25.89 -21.73 -4.70
N GLU A 235 -25.84 -21.62 -6.04
CA GLU A 235 -25.50 -22.72 -6.95
C GLU A 235 -24.00 -22.78 -7.31
N HIS A 236 -23.15 -21.95 -6.70
CA HIS A 236 -21.73 -21.90 -7.06
C HIS A 236 -21.02 -23.22 -6.71
N PRO A 237 -20.14 -23.76 -7.58
CA PRO A 237 -19.47 -25.06 -7.36
C PRO A 237 -18.56 -25.18 -6.12
N PHE A 238 -18.43 -24.12 -5.34
CA PHE A 238 -17.61 -24.08 -4.13
C PHE A 238 -18.42 -23.97 -2.85
N VAL A 239 -19.75 -23.79 -2.91
CA VAL A 239 -20.60 -23.77 -1.71
C VAL A 239 -20.44 -25.08 -0.94
N GLY A 240 -20.09 -24.96 0.34
CA GLY A 240 -19.86 -26.09 1.26
C GLY A 240 -18.54 -26.83 1.07
N SER A 241 -17.72 -26.45 0.08
CA SER A 241 -16.39 -27.03 -0.11
C SER A 241 -15.36 -26.39 0.84
N THR A 242 -14.30 -27.12 1.15
CA THR A 242 -13.16 -26.55 1.88
C THR A 242 -12.27 -25.73 0.95
N VAL A 243 -11.62 -24.71 1.50
CA VAL A 243 -10.63 -23.89 0.80
C VAL A 243 -9.56 -24.75 0.13
N GLN A 244 -9.09 -25.81 0.79
CA GLN A 244 -8.12 -26.73 0.19
C GLN A 244 -8.65 -27.44 -1.05
N SER A 245 -9.88 -27.96 -1.00
CA SER A 245 -10.50 -28.65 -2.15
C SER A 245 -10.69 -27.70 -3.34
N ALA A 246 -11.17 -26.48 -3.07
CA ALA A 246 -11.40 -25.47 -4.09
C ALA A 246 -10.07 -24.95 -4.70
N SER A 247 -9.07 -24.68 -3.86
CA SER A 247 -7.72 -24.28 -4.27
C SER A 247 -7.05 -25.32 -5.18
N ASN A 248 -7.16 -26.60 -4.83
CA ASN A 248 -6.62 -27.71 -5.63
C ASN A 248 -7.29 -27.82 -7.01
N ARG A 249 -8.62 -27.62 -7.08
CA ARG A 249 -9.38 -27.71 -8.34
C ARG A 249 -8.93 -26.66 -9.36
N LEU A 250 -8.60 -25.46 -8.89
CA LEU A 250 -8.19 -24.34 -9.75
C LEU A 250 -6.66 -24.14 -9.81
N LYS A 251 -5.87 -25.04 -9.21
CA LYS A 251 -4.40 -24.99 -9.19
C LYS A 251 -3.86 -23.63 -8.73
N GLY A 252 -4.44 -23.11 -7.64
CA GLY A 252 -4.01 -21.86 -7.01
C GLY A 252 -4.30 -21.85 -5.52
N THR A 253 -4.36 -20.67 -4.92
CA THR A 253 -4.50 -20.49 -3.47
C THR A 253 -5.61 -19.49 -3.19
N MET A 254 -6.46 -19.75 -2.21
CA MET A 254 -7.55 -18.84 -1.80
C MET A 254 -7.28 -18.28 -0.41
N PRO A 255 -6.38 -17.29 -0.24
CA PRO A 255 -5.91 -16.86 1.08
C PRO A 255 -6.92 -16.02 1.87
N LEU A 256 -7.93 -15.47 1.21
CA LEU A 256 -8.88 -14.52 1.81
C LEU A 256 -10.31 -14.80 1.37
N ILE A 257 -11.23 -14.73 2.33
CA ILE A 257 -12.68 -14.72 2.12
C ILE A 257 -13.25 -13.43 2.70
N PHE A 258 -14.17 -12.80 1.97
CA PHE A 258 -14.94 -11.64 2.39
C PHE A 258 -16.35 -12.12 2.65
N ARG A 259 -16.80 -11.95 3.89
CA ARG A 259 -18.14 -12.38 4.31
C ARG A 259 -18.91 -11.18 4.82
N GLU A 260 -20.09 -10.96 4.25
CA GLU A 260 -21.03 -9.98 4.78
C GLU A 260 -21.58 -10.42 6.14
N SER A 261 -21.66 -9.47 7.06
CA SER A 261 -22.24 -9.65 8.40
C SER A 261 -23.04 -8.40 8.77
N GLU A 262 -23.81 -8.47 9.86
CA GLU A 262 -24.56 -7.30 10.37
C GLU A 262 -23.67 -6.08 10.69
N GLU A 263 -22.38 -6.32 10.96
CA GLU A 263 -21.36 -5.27 11.22
C GLU A 263 -20.65 -4.78 9.94
N GLY A 264 -21.03 -5.29 8.77
CA GLY A 264 -20.43 -5.00 7.46
C GLY A 264 -19.63 -6.17 6.89
N VAL A 265 -18.83 -5.88 5.86
CA VAL A 265 -17.96 -6.87 5.19
C VAL A 265 -16.73 -7.15 6.05
N ARG A 266 -16.55 -8.41 6.46
CA ARG A 266 -15.36 -8.86 7.20
C ARG A 266 -14.44 -9.66 6.29
N SER A 267 -13.14 -9.37 6.35
CA SER A 267 -12.10 -10.18 5.73
C SER A 267 -11.62 -11.29 6.67
N ILE A 268 -11.49 -12.50 6.13
CA ILE A 268 -11.10 -13.71 6.85
C ILE A 268 -9.89 -14.30 6.15
N VAL A 269 -8.77 -14.42 6.87
CA VAL A 269 -7.62 -15.22 6.42
C VAL A 269 -8.00 -16.69 6.52
N THR A 270 -7.87 -17.43 5.43
CA THR A 270 -8.36 -18.81 5.34
C THR A 270 -7.35 -19.81 5.88
N ALA A 271 -7.87 -20.87 6.49
CA ALA A 271 -7.17 -22.12 6.73
C ALA A 271 -7.61 -23.19 5.71
N ALA A 272 -6.85 -24.28 5.59
CA ALA A 272 -7.14 -25.35 4.62
C ALA A 272 -8.55 -25.96 4.76
N ASP A 273 -9.04 -26.06 6.00
CA ASP A 273 -10.35 -26.61 6.39
C ASP A 273 -11.47 -25.57 6.44
N THR A 274 -11.17 -24.29 6.17
CA THR A 274 -12.20 -23.24 6.14
C THR A 274 -13.26 -23.57 5.09
N ILE A 275 -14.53 -23.53 5.48
CA ILE A 275 -15.67 -23.84 4.61
C ILE A 275 -16.12 -22.57 3.90
N ILE A 276 -16.22 -22.66 2.58
CA ILE A 276 -16.76 -21.60 1.71
C ILE A 276 -18.29 -21.65 1.79
N ALA A 277 -18.91 -20.52 2.12
CA ALA A 277 -20.35 -20.38 2.27
C ALA A 277 -20.96 -19.54 1.13
N GLU A 278 -22.26 -19.69 0.91
CA GLU A 278 -23.02 -18.76 0.09
C GLU A 278 -22.91 -17.33 0.64
N GLY A 279 -22.82 -16.35 -0.25
CA GLY A 279 -22.60 -14.93 0.06
C GLY A 279 -21.14 -14.56 0.28
N ASP A 280 -20.24 -15.53 0.35
CA ASP A 280 -18.81 -15.25 0.41
C ASP A 280 -18.33 -14.65 -0.92
N THR A 281 -17.38 -13.72 -0.83
CA THR A 281 -16.50 -13.42 -1.96
C THR A 281 -15.11 -13.97 -1.66
N VAL A 282 -14.63 -14.89 -2.49
CA VAL A 282 -13.36 -15.59 -2.29
C VAL A 282 -12.30 -14.96 -3.17
N ALA A 283 -11.22 -14.46 -2.57
CA ALA A 283 -10.06 -14.01 -3.33
C ALA A 283 -9.16 -15.20 -3.64
N MET A 284 -9.01 -15.48 -4.92
CA MET A 284 -8.16 -16.53 -5.43
C MET A 284 -6.94 -15.97 -6.15
N ILE A 285 -5.78 -16.53 -5.86
CA ILE A 285 -4.52 -16.28 -6.53
C ILE A 285 -4.17 -17.51 -7.36
N LEU A 286 -3.96 -17.32 -8.66
CA LEU A 286 -3.57 -18.39 -9.59
C LEU A 286 -2.55 -17.89 -10.61
N LYS A 287 -1.90 -18.83 -11.31
CA LYS A 287 -1.05 -18.48 -12.44
C LYS A 287 -1.90 -18.09 -13.64
N GLN A 288 -1.40 -17.17 -14.47
CA GLN A 288 -2.11 -16.71 -15.67
C GLN A 288 -2.49 -17.86 -16.62
N GLU A 289 -1.68 -18.92 -16.71
CA GLU A 289 -1.96 -20.12 -17.52
C GLU A 289 -3.19 -20.92 -17.05
N HIS A 290 -3.62 -20.74 -15.79
CA HIS A 290 -4.78 -21.41 -15.22
C HIS A 290 -6.05 -20.53 -15.23
N LEU A 291 -6.00 -19.34 -15.83
CA LEU A 291 -7.13 -18.41 -15.85
C LEU A 291 -8.37 -19.01 -16.52
N SER A 292 -8.20 -19.82 -17.56
CA SER A 292 -9.33 -20.49 -18.22
C SER A 292 -10.11 -21.43 -17.29
N LEU A 293 -9.45 -22.05 -16.30
CA LEU A 293 -10.13 -22.89 -15.31
C LEU A 293 -11.04 -22.05 -14.40
N ALA A 294 -10.63 -20.83 -14.08
CA ALA A 294 -11.43 -19.89 -13.30
C ALA A 294 -12.65 -19.41 -14.09
N ASP A 295 -12.47 -19.11 -15.38
CA ASP A 295 -13.55 -18.70 -16.28
C ASP A 295 -14.61 -19.80 -16.45
N GLU A 296 -14.19 -21.08 -16.52
CA GLU A 296 -15.10 -22.23 -16.57
C GLU A 296 -15.96 -22.42 -15.32
N ILE A 297 -15.51 -21.93 -14.15
CA ILE A 297 -16.26 -22.02 -12.89
C ILE A 297 -17.16 -20.80 -12.69
N ASN A 298 -16.81 -19.65 -13.27
CA ASN A 298 -17.60 -18.42 -13.22
C ASN A 298 -18.72 -18.37 -14.28
N GLY A 299 -18.61 -19.13 -15.37
CA GLY A 299 -19.61 -19.22 -16.45
C GLY A 299 -20.69 -20.26 -16.20
#